data_AF-A0A430M2N3-F1
#
_entry.id   AF-A0A430M2N3-F1
#
_cell.length_a   1.000
_cell.length_b   1.000
_cell.length_c   1.000
_cell.angle_alpha   90.00
_cell.angle_beta   90.00
_cell.angle_gamma   90.00
#
_symmetry.space_group_name_H-M   'P 1'
#
loop_
_entity.id
_entity.type
_entity.pdbx_description
1 polymer ?
#
loop_
_entity_poly.entity_id
_entity_poly.type
_entity_poly.pdbx_seq_one_letter_code
_entity_poly.pdbx_strand_id
1 'polypeptide(L)'
;MDDSLAFYLVPIFNAASVFGRTIPNKLADKTGPFNLLAPFSCVSGALMLCMMTVHSKGAVMLLAILSGFMSGALIGLPPLCLAVLTKDKSRLGTRIGMGYAIIALGVLISGPSGGAILSGNGNTSHWNTLWKFGGVPTCLSGLGYAAIRVSIYGPKLKIKA
;
A
#
# COMPACT_ATOMS: atom_id res chain seq x y z
N MET A 1 -5.67 9.60 23.48
CA MET A 1 -4.24 9.55 23.14
C MET A 1 -3.63 10.86 23.62
N ASP A 2 -2.37 10.86 24.05
CA ASP A 2 -1.66 12.11 24.34
C ASP A 2 -1.42 12.82 23.00
N ASP A 3 -1.80 14.09 22.86
CA ASP A 3 -1.71 14.82 21.58
C ASP A 3 -0.29 14.82 20.99
N SER A 4 0.73 14.76 21.85
CA SER A 4 2.13 14.65 21.43
C SER A 4 2.39 13.36 20.67
N LEU A 5 1.83 12.23 21.11
CA LEU A 5 2.05 10.93 20.49
C LEU A 5 1.39 10.86 19.11
N ALA A 6 0.18 11.41 18.97
CA ALA A 6 -0.50 11.52 17.67
C ALA A 6 0.32 12.36 16.68
N PHE A 7 0.91 13.46 17.15
CA PHE A 7 1.78 14.32 16.34
C PHE A 7 3.06 13.61 15.87
N TYR A 8 3.70 12.80 16.73
CA TYR A 8 4.92 12.07 16.37
C TYR A 8 4.70 10.84 15.48
N LEU A 9 3.50 10.25 15.47
CA LEU A 9 3.20 9.08 14.64
C LEU A 9 3.34 9.37 13.14
N VAL A 10 2.96 10.57 12.69
CA VAL A 10 3.02 10.95 11.27
C VAL A 10 4.47 11.07 10.75
N PRO A 11 5.39 11.78 11.43
CA PRO A 11 6.81 11.76 11.10
C PRO A 11 7.41 10.35 11.13
N ILE A 12 7.10 9.54 12.17
CA ILE A 12 7.62 8.17 12.29
C ILE A 12 7.16 7.31 11.11
N PHE A 13 5.89 7.39 10.75
CA PHE A 13 5.31 6.70 9.60
C PHE A 13 6.02 7.09 8.30
N ASN A 14 6.23 8.38 8.07
CA ASN A 14 6.91 8.87 6.86
C ASN A 14 8.39 8.47 6.84
N ALA A 15 9.09 8.53 7.98
CA ALA A 15 10.47 8.07 8.09
C ALA A 15 10.60 6.58 7.76
N ALA A 16 9.70 5.74 8.30
CA ALA A 16 9.64 4.32 7.95
C ALA A 16 9.32 4.09 6.46
N SER A 17 8.49 4.94 5.85
CA SER A 17 8.17 4.88 4.42
C SER A 17 9.37 5.12 3.52
N VAL A 18 10.33 5.96 3.93
CA VAL A 18 11.59 6.16 3.18
C VAL A 18 12.33 4.83 3.04
N PHE A 19 12.54 4.11 4.15
CA PHE A 19 13.17 2.78 4.13
C PHE A 19 12.35 1.75 3.33
N GLY A 20 11.02 1.83 3.44
CA GLY A 20 10.07 1.04 2.66
C GLY A 20 10.12 1.31 1.16
N ARG A 21 10.57 2.48 0.71
CA ARG A 21 10.80 2.77 -0.72
C ARG A 21 12.15 2.28 -1.20
N THR A 22 13.18 2.32 -0.37
CA THR A 22 14.54 1.97 -0.80
C THR A 22 14.81 0.48 -0.79
N ILE A 23 14.46 -0.22 0.30
CA ILE A 23 14.83 -1.63 0.51
C ILE A 23 14.06 -2.56 -0.46
N PRO A 24 12.72 -2.50 -0.54
CA PRO A 24 11.93 -3.35 -1.43
C PRO A 24 12.20 -3.04 -2.91
N ASN A 25 12.45 -1.79 -3.29
CA ASN A 25 12.81 -1.46 -4.67
C ASN A 25 14.16 -2.10 -5.07
N LYS A 26 15.17 -2.03 -4.19
CA LYS A 26 16.45 -2.71 -4.44
C LYS A 26 16.30 -4.24 -4.51
N LEU A 27 15.36 -4.81 -3.75
CA LEU A 27 15.06 -6.24 -3.81
C LEU A 27 14.27 -6.59 -5.08
N ALA A 28 13.39 -5.71 -5.55
CA ALA A 28 12.60 -5.87 -6.78
C ALA A 28 13.46 -5.96 -8.03
N ASP A 29 14.61 -5.29 -8.05
CA ASP A 29 15.59 -5.42 -9.12
C ASP A 29 16.14 -6.86 -9.25
N LYS A 30 16.09 -7.66 -8.18
CA LYS A 30 16.56 -9.07 -8.17
C LYS A 30 15.44 -10.11 -8.24
N THR A 31 14.30 -9.85 -7.59
CA THR A 31 13.20 -10.83 -7.47
C THR A 31 12.02 -10.54 -8.39
N GLY A 32 12.04 -9.40 -9.08
CA GLY A 32 10.93 -8.89 -9.87
C GLY A 32 9.93 -8.08 -9.01
N PRO A 33 9.46 -6.92 -9.50
CA PRO A 33 8.58 -6.05 -8.72
C PRO A 33 7.20 -6.68 -8.46
N PHE A 34 6.68 -7.47 -9.39
CA PHE A 34 5.39 -8.17 -9.22
C PHE A 34 5.39 -9.22 -8.11
N ASN A 35 6.53 -9.86 -7.83
CA ASN A 35 6.62 -10.87 -6.78
C ASN A 35 6.63 -10.26 -5.37
N LEU A 36 7.07 -9.01 -5.24
CA LEU A 36 7.04 -8.26 -3.98
C LEU A 36 5.71 -7.54 -3.79
N LEU A 37 5.09 -7.02 -4.85
CA LEU A 37 3.91 -6.18 -4.75
C LEU A 37 2.70 -6.93 -4.14
N ALA A 38 2.51 -8.20 -4.50
CA ALA A 38 1.43 -9.03 -3.96
C ALA A 38 1.52 -9.28 -2.44
N PRO A 39 2.61 -9.85 -1.89
CA PRO A 39 2.70 -10.09 -0.45
C PRO A 39 2.71 -8.78 0.37
N PHE A 40 3.37 -7.72 -0.13
CA PHE A 40 3.39 -6.43 0.57
C PHE A 40 2.00 -5.80 0.65
N SER A 41 1.20 -5.90 -0.41
CA SER A 41 -0.17 -5.39 -0.43
C SER A 41 -1.08 -6.18 0.53
N CYS A 42 -1.00 -7.51 0.55
CA CYS A 42 -1.74 -8.33 1.51
C CYS A 42 -1.36 -8.01 2.97
N VAL A 43 -0.07 -7.89 3.26
CA VAL A 43 0.41 -7.56 4.62
C VAL A 43 -0.03 -6.16 5.01
N SER A 44 0.04 -5.17 4.10
CA SER A 44 -0.44 -3.81 4.36
C SER A 44 -1.93 -3.78 4.70
N GLY A 45 -2.75 -4.52 3.95
CA GLY A 45 -4.18 -4.63 4.23
C GLY A 45 -4.47 -5.32 5.55
N ALA A 46 -3.73 -6.38 5.89
CA ALA A 46 -3.84 -7.06 7.18
C ALA A 46 -3.47 -6.13 8.35
N LEU A 47 -2.39 -5.34 8.23
CA LEU A 47 -1.98 -4.35 9.25
C LEU A 47 -3.07 -3.29 9.48
N MET A 48 -3.71 -2.80 8.40
CA MET A 48 -4.85 -1.88 8.49
C MET A 48 -6.06 -2.51 9.19
N LEU A 49 -6.30 -3.81 9.03
CA LEU A 49 -7.36 -4.49 9.75
C LEU A 49 -6.99 -4.73 11.23
N CYS A 50 -5.74 -5.04 11.52
CA CYS A 50 -5.23 -5.21 12.89
C CYS A 50 -5.36 -3.93 13.72
N MET A 51 -5.23 -2.74 13.10
CA MET A 51 -5.45 -1.42 13.72
C MET A 51 -6.80 -1.31 14.46
N MET A 52 -7.83 -2.08 14.07
CA MET A 52 -9.13 -2.09 14.77
C MET A 52 -9.10 -2.66 16.19
N THR A 53 -8.14 -3.53 16.48
CA THR A 53 -8.08 -4.30 17.74
C THR A 53 -7.04 -3.78 18.72
N VAL A 54 -6.24 -2.80 18.30
CA VAL A 54 -5.10 -2.31 19.06
C VAL A 54 -5.49 -1.11 19.91
N HIS A 55 -5.32 -1.27 21.22
CA HIS A 55 -5.58 -0.21 22.21
C HIS A 55 -4.33 0.26 22.97
N SER A 56 -3.16 -0.37 22.72
CA SER A 56 -1.91 -0.06 23.42
C SER A 56 -1.05 0.94 22.65
N LYS A 57 -0.50 1.94 23.35
CA LYS A 57 0.37 2.99 22.78
C LYS A 57 1.57 2.41 22.00
N GLY A 58 2.22 1.39 22.56
CA GLY A 58 3.38 0.75 21.92
C GLY A 58 3.01 0.00 20.65
N ALA A 59 1.85 -0.66 20.64
CA ALA A 59 1.37 -1.39 19.48
C ALA A 59 0.94 -0.44 18.34
N VAL A 60 0.38 0.73 18.65
CA VAL A 60 0.09 1.77 17.64
C VAL A 60 1.39 2.29 16.99
N MET A 61 2.45 2.51 17.77
CA MET A 61 3.74 2.94 17.25
C MET A 61 4.37 1.88 16.33
N LEU A 62 4.37 0.61 16.74
CA LEU A 62 4.85 -0.49 15.91
C LEU A 62 4.04 -0.62 14.61
N LEU A 63 2.71 -0.50 14.69
CA LEU A 63 1.85 -0.52 13.52
C LEU A 63 2.11 0.65 12.58
N ALA A 64 2.42 1.85 13.09
CA ALA A 64 2.78 3.00 12.26
C ALA A 64 4.11 2.78 11.52
N ILE A 65 5.11 2.20 12.18
CA ILE A 65 6.39 1.86 11.55
C ILE A 65 6.19 0.81 10.46
N LEU A 66 5.52 -0.30 10.78
CA LEU A 66 5.27 -1.39 9.83
C LEU A 66 4.41 -0.93 8.65
N SER A 67 3.32 -0.22 8.93
CA SER A 67 2.43 0.31 7.88
C SER A 67 3.13 1.38 7.04
N GLY A 68 4.01 2.19 7.63
CA GLY A 68 4.84 3.17 6.92
C GLY A 68 5.79 2.48 5.95
N PHE A 69 6.51 1.45 6.41
CA PHE A 69 7.38 0.63 5.58
C PHE A 69 6.63 -0.04 4.42
N MET A 70 5.48 -0.68 4.70
CA MET A 70 4.67 -1.33 3.66
C MET A 70 4.10 -0.33 2.66
N SER A 71 3.61 0.82 3.13
CA SER A 71 3.14 1.92 2.27
C SER A 71 4.26 2.44 1.36
N GLY A 72 5.48 2.56 1.89
CA GLY A 72 6.66 2.93 1.09
C GLY A 72 6.89 1.97 -0.07
N ALA A 73 6.79 0.66 0.18
CA ALA A 73 6.97 -0.35 -0.86
C ALA A 73 5.90 -0.23 -1.95
N LEU A 74 4.64 -0.04 -1.55
CA LEU A 74 3.50 0.10 -2.47
C LEU A 74 3.55 1.38 -3.31
N ILE A 75 4.25 2.42 -2.86
CA ILE A 75 4.48 3.64 -3.65
C ILE A 75 5.65 3.44 -4.61
N GLY A 76 6.70 2.72 -4.20
CA GLY A 76 7.93 2.53 -4.97
C GLY A 76 7.84 1.48 -6.08
N LEU A 77 7.05 0.43 -5.90
CA LEU A 77 6.97 -0.72 -6.81
C LEU A 77 6.11 -0.51 -8.09
N PRO A 78 4.98 0.22 -8.08
CA PRO A 78 4.18 0.45 -9.29
C PRO A 78 4.93 1.03 -10.50
N PRO A 79 5.80 2.04 -10.37
CA PRO A 79 6.53 2.57 -11.52
C PRO A 79 7.51 1.52 -12.08
N LEU A 80 8.09 0.67 -11.23
CA LEU A 80 8.94 -0.45 -11.66
C LEU A 80 8.12 -1.50 -12.43
N CYS A 81 6.90 -1.80 -11.99
CA CYS A 81 6.01 -2.72 -12.70
C CYS A 81 5.66 -2.20 -14.10
N LEU A 82 5.29 -0.92 -14.22
CA LEU A 82 4.98 -0.27 -15.50
C LEU A 82 6.20 -0.19 -16.41
N ALA A 83 7.40 -0.01 -15.84
CA ALA A 83 8.64 -0.04 -16.58
C ALA A 83 8.94 -1.43 -17.16
N VAL A 84 8.77 -2.51 -16.37
CA VAL A 84 8.97 -3.89 -16.83
C VAL A 84 7.95 -4.29 -17.91
N LEU A 85 6.71 -3.83 -17.82
CA LEU A 85 5.66 -4.06 -18.84
C LEU A 85 5.91 -3.30 -20.15
N THR A 86 6.78 -2.28 -20.14
CA THR A 86 7.02 -1.42 -21.29
C THR A 86 8.22 -1.91 -22.10
N LYS A 87 7.92 -2.59 -23.22
CA LYS A 87 8.95 -3.05 -24.18
C LYS A 87 9.65 -1.90 -24.91
N ASP A 88 8.91 -0.86 -25.26
CA ASP A 88 9.42 0.30 -25.98
C ASP A 88 9.72 1.47 -25.02
N LYS A 89 11.01 1.68 -24.73
CA LYS A 89 11.47 2.69 -23.78
C LYS A 89 11.17 4.13 -24.22
N SER A 90 10.92 4.38 -25.51
CA SER A 90 10.54 5.71 -26.00
C SER A 90 9.18 6.18 -25.44
N ARG A 91 8.31 5.24 -25.07
CA ARG A 91 6.96 5.50 -24.53
C ARG A 91 6.86 5.25 -23.03
N LEU A 92 7.98 5.03 -22.36
CA LEU A 92 8.04 4.70 -20.93
C LEU A 92 7.36 5.78 -20.08
N GLY A 93 7.74 7.04 -20.28
CA GLY A 93 7.18 8.17 -19.54
C GLY A 93 5.67 8.29 -19.73
N THR A 94 5.18 8.17 -20.97
CA THR A 94 3.74 8.22 -21.27
C THR A 94 2.98 7.09 -20.58
N ARG A 95 3.48 5.86 -20.61
CA ARG A 95 2.82 4.71 -19.98
C ARG A 95 2.80 4.80 -18.46
N ILE A 96 3.90 5.25 -17.86
CA ILE A 96 3.96 5.53 -16.41
C ILE A 96 2.94 6.61 -16.06
N GLY A 97 2.93 7.72 -16.81
CA GLY A 97 1.97 8.81 -16.62
C GLY A 97 0.51 8.37 -16.73
N MET A 98 0.16 7.59 -17.76
CA MET A 98 -1.18 7.02 -17.93
C MET A 98 -1.58 6.12 -16.74
N GLY A 99 -0.65 5.29 -16.25
CA GLY A 99 -0.90 4.45 -15.08
C GLY A 99 -1.18 5.28 -13.81
N TYR A 100 -0.36 6.30 -13.55
CA TYR A 100 -0.56 7.20 -12.42
C TYR A 100 -1.83 8.04 -12.52
N ALA A 101 -2.25 8.43 -13.73
CA ALA A 101 -3.51 9.15 -13.92
C ALA A 101 -4.72 8.33 -13.44
N ILE A 102 -4.74 7.01 -13.74
CA ILE A 102 -5.79 6.11 -13.27
C ILE A 102 -5.73 5.94 -11.74
N ILE A 103 -4.52 5.77 -11.19
CA ILE A 103 -4.33 5.66 -9.73
C ILE A 103 -4.81 6.91 -9.01
N ALA A 104 -4.54 8.10 -9.57
CA ALA A 104 -4.93 9.38 -8.99
C ALA A 104 -6.45 9.52 -8.83
N LEU A 105 -7.25 9.00 -9.77
CA LEU A 105 -8.71 8.98 -9.63
C LEU A 105 -9.17 8.13 -8.43
N GLY A 106 -8.53 6.97 -8.22
CA GLY A 106 -8.80 6.13 -7.05
C GLY A 106 -8.47 6.84 -5.73
N VAL A 107 -7.31 7.50 -5.67
CA VAL A 107 -6.90 8.29 -4.51
C VAL A 107 -7.88 9.45 -4.27
N LEU A 108 -8.31 10.15 -5.32
CA LEU A 108 -9.26 11.25 -5.24
C LEU A 108 -10.60 10.81 -4.66
N ILE A 109 -11.15 9.66 -5.08
CA ILE A 109 -12.44 9.13 -4.58
C ILE A 109 -12.31 8.64 -3.13
N SER A 110 -11.14 8.12 -2.74
CA SER A 110 -10.93 7.55 -1.40
C SER A 110 -11.05 8.57 -0.27
N GLY A 111 -10.61 9.82 -0.48
CA GLY A 111 -10.68 10.91 0.50
C GLY A 111 -12.09 11.26 0.96
N PRO A 112 -13.00 11.72 0.08
CA PRO A 112 -14.38 12.04 0.45
C PRO A 112 -15.14 10.80 0.93
N SER A 113 -14.86 9.61 0.39
CA SER A 113 -15.47 8.36 0.87
C SER A 113 -15.09 8.07 2.33
N GLY A 114 -13.80 8.20 2.69
CA GLY A 114 -13.33 8.05 4.06
C GLY A 114 -13.89 9.11 5.01
N GLY A 115 -13.99 10.36 4.54
CA GLY A 115 -14.62 11.46 5.27
C GLY A 115 -16.10 11.20 5.54
N ALA A 116 -16.87 10.75 4.54
CA ALA A 116 -18.27 10.41 4.69
C ALA A 116 -18.50 9.23 5.65
N ILE A 117 -17.62 8.22 5.62
CA ILE A 117 -17.65 7.08 6.55
C ILE A 117 -17.38 7.53 7.99
N LEU A 118 -16.47 8.49 8.18
CA LEU A 118 -16.13 9.02 9.50
C LEU A 118 -17.23 9.95 10.05
N SER A 119 -17.91 10.69 9.18
CA SER A 119 -18.99 11.65 9.50
C SER A 119 -20.37 11.02 9.73
N GLY A 120 -20.43 9.73 10.07
CA GLY A 120 -21.69 8.99 10.29
C GLY A 120 -22.69 9.70 11.22
N ASN A 121 -23.98 9.45 10.96
CA ASN A 121 -25.20 10.20 11.33
C ASN A 121 -25.51 10.48 12.83
N GLY A 122 -24.52 10.57 13.71
CA GLY A 122 -24.67 10.96 15.11
C GLY A 122 -23.45 10.59 15.96
N ASN A 123 -22.79 11.61 16.51
CA ASN A 123 -21.83 11.67 17.65
C ASN A 123 -20.85 10.52 17.95
N THR A 124 -20.72 9.50 17.11
CA THR A 124 -19.85 8.33 17.32
C THR A 124 -18.98 8.15 16.08
N SER A 125 -17.68 8.40 16.21
CA SER A 125 -16.74 8.25 15.11
C SER A 125 -16.55 6.77 14.77
N HIS A 126 -16.98 6.35 13.57
CA HIS A 126 -16.90 4.95 13.10
C HIS A 126 -15.49 4.59 12.59
N TRP A 127 -14.46 4.76 13.43
CA TRP A 127 -13.07 4.45 13.09
C TRP A 127 -12.87 3.01 12.63
N ASN A 128 -13.60 2.05 13.22
CA ASN A 128 -13.56 0.65 12.79
C ASN A 128 -14.06 0.45 11.36
N THR A 129 -15.06 1.22 10.92
CA THR A 129 -15.56 1.15 9.54
C THR A 129 -14.56 1.76 8.56
N LEU A 130 -13.86 2.82 8.96
CA LEU A 130 -12.79 3.43 8.16
C LEU A 130 -11.62 2.47 7.94
N TRP A 131 -11.18 1.78 8.99
CA TRP A 131 -10.11 0.78 8.88
C TRP A 131 -10.51 -0.42 8.01
N LYS A 132 -11.78 -0.86 8.05
CA LYS A 132 -12.30 -1.87 7.12
C LYS A 132 -12.32 -1.38 5.67
N PHE A 133 -12.76 -0.14 5.45
CA PHE A 133 -12.81 0.48 4.13
C PHE A 133 -11.42 0.60 3.50
N GLY A 134 -10.37 0.88 4.28
CA GLY A 134 -8.99 0.86 3.80
C GLY A 134 -8.42 -0.56 3.64
N GLY A 135 -8.59 -1.40 4.65
CA GLY A 135 -7.94 -2.71 4.73
C GLY A 135 -8.46 -3.74 3.74
N VAL A 136 -9.78 -3.84 3.55
CA VAL A 136 -10.40 -4.87 2.69
C VAL A 136 -10.04 -4.69 1.21
N PRO A 137 -10.19 -3.50 0.60
CA PRO A 137 -9.79 -3.28 -0.79
C PRO A 137 -8.28 -3.43 -0.99
N THR A 138 -7.47 -3.09 0.02
CA THR A 138 -6.01 -3.28 -0.03
C THR A 138 -5.65 -4.77 -0.05
N CYS A 139 -6.31 -5.61 0.76
CA CYS A 139 -6.14 -7.06 0.67
C CYS A 139 -6.61 -7.62 -0.68
N LEU A 140 -7.76 -7.12 -1.19
CA LEU A 140 -8.29 -7.55 -2.49
C LEU A 140 -7.36 -7.18 -3.64
N SER A 141 -6.75 -5.99 -3.59
CA SER A 141 -5.74 -5.59 -4.59
C SER A 141 -4.51 -6.49 -4.50
N GLY A 142 -4.07 -6.88 -3.30
CA GLY A 142 -3.01 -7.85 -3.09
C GLY A 142 -3.28 -9.20 -3.75
N LEU A 143 -4.52 -9.72 -3.63
CA LEU A 143 -4.97 -10.91 -4.33
C LEU A 143 -5.02 -10.71 -5.85
N GLY A 144 -5.47 -9.53 -6.31
CA GLY A 144 -5.45 -9.15 -7.73
C GLY A 144 -4.03 -9.11 -8.29
N TYR A 145 -3.06 -8.56 -7.56
CA TYR A 145 -1.65 -8.55 -7.94
C TYR A 145 -1.06 -9.97 -7.94
N ALA A 146 -1.47 -10.83 -7.01
CA ALA A 146 -1.10 -12.24 -7.03
C ALA A 146 -1.65 -12.95 -8.27
N ALA A 147 -2.90 -12.69 -8.66
CA ALA A 147 -3.51 -13.21 -9.88
C ALA A 147 -2.80 -12.71 -11.14
N ILE A 148 -2.49 -11.40 -11.22
CA ILE A 148 -1.70 -10.81 -12.31
C ILE A 148 -0.33 -11.47 -12.41
N ARG A 149 0.33 -11.72 -11.27
CA ARG A 149 1.60 -12.45 -11.25
C ARG A 149 1.44 -13.85 -11.85
N VAL A 150 0.40 -14.60 -11.46
CA VAL A 150 0.16 -15.95 -11.97
C VAL A 150 -0.17 -15.93 -13.46
N SER A 151 -0.89 -14.92 -13.95
CA SER A 151 -1.24 -14.76 -15.36
C SER A 151 -0.06 -14.35 -16.24
N ILE A 152 0.87 -13.51 -15.74
CA ILE A 152 2.02 -13.02 -16.51
C ILE A 152 3.21 -13.99 -16.46
N TYR A 153 3.49 -14.59 -15.30
CA TYR A 153 4.69 -15.42 -15.07
C TYR A 153 4.38 -16.91 -14.92
N GLY A 154 3.10 -17.30 -15.00
CA GLY A 154 2.63 -18.67 -14.79
C GLY A 154 2.55 -19.09 -13.31
N PRO A 155 2.02 -20.29 -13.02
CA PRO A 155 1.89 -20.82 -11.66
C PRO A 155 3.22 -21.29 -11.03
N LYS A 156 4.33 -21.31 -11.78
CA LYS A 156 5.61 -21.82 -11.30
C LYS A 156 6.37 -20.74 -10.52
N LEU A 157 6.48 -20.93 -9.21
CA LEU A 157 7.15 -20.06 -8.22
C LEU A 157 8.67 -19.90 -8.41
N LYS A 158 9.27 -20.54 -9.41
CA LYS A 158 10.70 -20.47 -9.74
C LYS A 158 10.87 -20.40 -11.24
N ILE A 159 10.87 -19.19 -11.80
CA ILE A 159 11.62 -18.92 -13.02
C ILE A 159 12.41 -17.65 -12.73
N LYS A 160 13.71 -17.84 -12.61
CA LYS A 160 14.73 -16.79 -12.57
C LYS A 160 14.65 -16.11 -13.93
N ALA A 161 14.14 -14.88 -13.96
CA ALA A 161 14.40 -13.99 -15.09
C ALA A 161 15.82 -13.43 -14.92
#